data_AF-A0A0G3BH52-F1
#
_entry.id   AF-A0A0G3BH52-F1
#
_cell.length_a   1.000
_cell.length_b   1.000
_cell.length_c   1.000
_cell.angle_alpha   90.00
_cell.angle_beta   90.00
_cell.angle_gamma   90.00
#
_symmetry.space_group_name_H-M   'P 1'
#
loop_
_entity.id
_entity.type
_entity.pdbx_description
1 polymer ?
#
loop_
_entity_poly.entity_id
_entity_poly.type
_entity_poly.pdbx_seq_one_letter_code
_entity_poly.pdbx_strand_id
1 'polypeptide(L)'
;MPGASLSGVALKYGVNANLARRWCKERPTGGQALPPALLSVSVCDRAPSPKVAAAASPIEIVIQSVRIIVPTHVDAGTLREVLKAVSEVHR
;
A
#
# COMPACT_ATOMS: atom_id res chain seq x y z
N MET A 1 -29.93 15.57 -11.99
CA MET A 1 -29.40 16.84 -12.53
C MET A 1 -28.42 16.52 -13.64
N PRO A 2 -28.85 16.50 -14.91
CA PRO A 2 -27.93 16.51 -16.04
C PRO A 2 -27.05 17.76 -15.92
N GLY A 3 -25.72 17.61 -16.01
CA GLY A 3 -24.77 18.73 -15.87
C GLY A 3 -24.12 18.90 -14.49
N ALA A 4 -24.49 18.10 -13.48
CA ALA A 4 -23.75 18.07 -12.22
C ALA A 4 -22.36 17.43 -12.43
N SER A 5 -21.30 18.04 -11.92
CA SER A 5 -19.97 17.44 -11.96
C SER A 5 -19.94 16.15 -11.15
N LEU A 6 -19.28 15.12 -11.67
CA LEU A 6 -19.16 13.83 -11.00
C LEU A 6 -18.51 13.96 -9.61
N SER A 7 -17.58 14.90 -9.46
CA SER A 7 -16.98 15.25 -8.17
C SER A 7 -18.00 15.84 -7.18
N GLY A 8 -18.91 16.71 -7.63
CA GLY A 8 -19.96 17.27 -6.78
C GLY A 8 -20.98 16.22 -6.34
N VAL A 9 -21.30 15.27 -7.23
CA VAL A 9 -22.12 14.11 -6.88
C VAL A 9 -21.41 13.22 -5.86
N ALA A 10 -20.12 12.93 -6.07
CA ALA A 10 -19.34 12.10 -5.16
C ALA A 10 -19.26 12.71 -3.75
N LEU A 11 -19.02 14.01 -3.64
CA LEU A 11 -19.02 14.75 -2.37
C LEU A 11 -20.38 14.68 -1.67
N LYS A 12 -21.49 14.88 -2.40
CA LYS A 12 -22.84 14.84 -1.83
C LYS A 12 -23.16 13.49 -1.17
N TYR A 13 -22.63 12.41 -1.72
CA TYR A 13 -22.84 11.04 -1.22
C TYR A 13 -21.68 10.51 -0.38
N GLY A 14 -20.67 11.33 -0.07
CA GLY A 14 -19.53 10.93 0.75
C GLY A 14 -18.64 9.85 0.11
N VAL A 15 -18.65 9.73 -1.21
CA VAL A 15 -17.86 8.73 -1.95
C VAL A 15 -16.66 9.37 -2.64
N ASN A 16 -15.61 8.60 -2.87
CA ASN A 16 -14.42 9.09 -3.58
C ASN A 16 -14.74 9.37 -5.06
N ALA A 17 -14.40 10.55 -5.57
CA ALA A 17 -14.68 10.95 -6.95
C ALA A 17 -13.99 10.05 -8.00
N ASN A 18 -12.80 9.52 -7.72
CA ASN A 18 -12.11 8.59 -8.61
C ASN A 18 -12.83 7.23 -8.66
N LEU A 19 -13.35 6.79 -7.52
CA LEU A 19 -14.13 5.55 -7.43
C LEU A 19 -15.45 5.68 -8.21
N ALA A 20 -16.16 6.80 -8.04
CA ALA A 20 -17.36 7.11 -8.81
C ALA A 20 -17.08 7.15 -10.31
N ARG A 21 -15.96 7.75 -10.74
CA ARG A 21 -15.54 7.78 -12.15
C ARG A 21 -15.28 6.38 -12.70
N ARG A 22 -14.65 5.53 -11.90
CA ARG A 22 -14.34 4.14 -12.27
C ARG A 22 -15.62 3.33 -12.48
N TRP A 23 -16.59 3.43 -11.58
CA TRP A 23 -17.89 2.78 -11.74
C TRP A 23 -18.66 3.26 -12.97
N CYS A 24 -18.58 4.54 -13.32
CA CYS A 24 -19.18 5.04 -14.56
C CYS A 24 -18.54 4.41 -15.80
N LYS A 25 -17.23 4.15 -15.78
CA LYS A 25 -16.49 3.51 -16.88
C LYS A 25 -16.76 2.01 -16.99
N GLU A 26 -16.92 1.34 -15.85
CA GLU A 26 -17.15 -0.10 -15.76
C GLU A 26 -18.63 -0.47 -16.00
N ARG A 27 -19.52 0.52 -16.08
CA ARG A 27 -20.94 0.31 -16.34
C ARG A 27 -21.14 -0.28 -17.75
N PRO A 28 -21.74 -1.47 -17.91
CA PRO A 28 -21.95 -2.07 -19.22
C PRO A 28 -22.88 -1.19 -20.08
N THR A 29 -22.37 -0.72 -21.22
CA THR A 29 -23.18 -0.04 -22.24
C THR A 29 -23.83 -1.09 -23.14
N GLY A 30 -25.01 -1.58 -22.78
CA GLY A 30 -25.86 -2.35 -23.71
C GLY A 30 -26.44 -3.67 -23.22
N GLY A 31 -26.58 -3.89 -21.92
CA GLY A 31 -27.31 -5.04 -21.38
C GLY A 31 -28.29 -4.57 -20.31
N GLN A 32 -29.49 -5.17 -20.28
CA GLN A 32 -30.47 -4.97 -19.20
C GLN A 32 -29.73 -5.11 -17.87
N ALA A 33 -29.60 -4.00 -17.14
CA ALA A 33 -28.86 -3.97 -15.89
C ALA A 33 -29.61 -4.83 -14.88
N LEU A 34 -29.17 -6.08 -14.71
CA LEU A 34 -29.61 -6.90 -13.59
C LEU A 34 -29.34 -6.09 -12.31
N PRO A 35 -30.34 -5.95 -11.41
CA PRO A 35 -30.14 -5.23 -10.17
C PRO A 35 -28.92 -5.84 -9.46
N PRO A 36 -27.96 -5.02 -9.00
CA PRO A 36 -26.79 -5.54 -8.31
C PRO A 36 -27.26 -6.34 -7.10
N ALA A 37 -26.94 -7.64 -7.09
CA ALA A 37 -27.19 -8.47 -5.92
C ALA A 37 -26.30 -7.95 -4.79
N LEU A 38 -26.91 -7.32 -3.80
CA LEU A 38 -26.21 -6.91 -2.59
C LEU A 38 -25.89 -8.17 -1.80
N LEU A 39 -24.63 -8.60 -1.86
CA LEU A 39 -24.14 -9.70 -1.03
C LEU A 39 -24.06 -9.21 0.42
N SER A 40 -24.65 -9.96 1.34
CA SER A 40 -24.54 -9.71 2.77
C SER A 40 -23.08 -9.84 3.20
N VAL A 41 -22.47 -8.72 3.60
CA VAL A 41 -21.12 -8.70 4.17
C VAL A 41 -21.26 -8.67 5.68
N SER A 42 -20.85 -9.75 6.35
CA SER A 42 -20.62 -9.70 7.79
C SER A 42 -19.35 -8.92 8.03
N VAL A 43 -19.49 -7.74 8.63
CA VAL A 43 -18.34 -7.00 9.15
C VAL A 43 -17.88 -7.75 10.39
N CYS A 44 -16.89 -8.64 10.21
CA CYS A 44 -16.16 -9.17 11.34
C CYS A 44 -15.40 -8.02 11.96
N ASP A 45 -15.76 -7.68 13.21
CA ASP A 45 -15.03 -6.71 14.03
C ASP A 45 -13.68 -7.36 14.42
N ARG A 46 -12.80 -7.48 13.42
CA ARG A 46 -11.44 -7.92 13.63
C ARG A 46 -10.77 -6.74 14.29
N ALA A 47 -10.70 -6.77 15.62
CA ALA A 47 -9.82 -5.90 16.38
C ALA A 47 -8.51 -5.78 15.59
N PRO A 48 -8.00 -4.55 15.35
CA PRO A 48 -6.80 -4.38 14.56
C PRO A 48 -5.75 -5.30 15.16
N SER A 49 -5.32 -6.29 14.38
CA SER A 49 -4.32 -7.24 14.83
C SER A 49 -3.19 -6.39 15.41
N PRO A 50 -2.74 -6.63 16.65
CA PRO A 50 -1.63 -5.87 17.18
C PRO A 50 -0.55 -5.93 16.10
N LYS A 51 -0.05 -4.75 15.69
CA LYS A 51 1.11 -4.68 14.79
C LYS A 51 2.17 -5.49 15.50
N VAL A 52 2.33 -6.76 15.10
CA VAL A 52 3.47 -7.56 15.51
C VAL A 52 4.62 -6.74 14.98
N ALA A 53 5.39 -6.14 15.90
CA ALA A 53 6.66 -5.54 15.54
C ALA A 53 7.39 -6.60 14.74
N ALA A 54 7.60 -6.33 13.45
CA ALA A 54 8.25 -7.29 12.57
C ALA A 54 9.53 -7.71 13.28
N ALA A 55 9.67 -9.01 13.54
CA ALA A 55 10.87 -9.54 14.15
C ALA A 55 12.05 -8.99 13.36
N ALA A 56 13.04 -8.43 14.07
CA ALA A 56 14.23 -7.88 13.45
C ALA A 56 14.77 -8.94 12.48
N SER A 57 14.71 -8.66 11.19
CA SER A 57 15.22 -9.54 10.15
C SER A 57 16.65 -9.11 9.87
N PRO A 58 17.58 -10.06 9.62
CA PRO A 58 18.96 -9.72 9.35
C PRO A 58 19.03 -8.79 8.13
N ILE A 59 19.92 -7.79 8.18
CA ILE A 59 20.12 -6.88 7.06
C ILE A 59 20.96 -7.63 6.03
N GLU A 60 20.45 -7.76 4.81
CA GLU A 60 21.16 -8.40 3.70
C GLU A 60 21.76 -7.34 2.78
N ILE A 61 23.08 -7.40 2.59
CA ILE A 61 23.81 -6.54 1.66
C ILE A 61 24.34 -7.41 0.53
N VAL A 62 23.99 -7.06 -0.71
CA VAL A 62 24.46 -7.76 -1.91
C VAL A 62 25.36 -6.82 -2.71
N ILE A 63 26.63 -7.21 -2.90
CA ILE A 63 27.61 -6.47 -3.71
C ILE A 63 28.14 -7.43 -4.77
N GLN A 64 27.80 -7.16 -6.04
CA GLN A 64 28.10 -8.07 -7.16
C GLN A 64 27.61 -9.49 -6.86
N SER A 65 28.53 -10.45 -6.72
CA SER A 65 28.23 -11.85 -6.37
C SER A 65 28.42 -12.18 -4.88
N VAL A 66 28.75 -11.20 -4.04
CA VAL A 66 29.00 -11.39 -2.61
C VAL A 66 27.76 -11.01 -1.81
N ARG A 67 27.32 -11.93 -0.96
CA ARG A 67 26.19 -11.75 -0.05
C ARG A 67 26.71 -11.63 1.38
N ILE A 68 26.47 -10.49 2.01
CA ILE A 68 26.83 -10.21 3.41
C ILE A 68 25.53 -10.19 4.21
N ILE A 69 25.41 -11.11 5.16
CA ILE A 69 24.28 -11.18 6.08
C ILE A 69 24.70 -10.53 7.39
N VAL A 70 24.11 -9.38 7.71
CA VAL A 70 24.37 -8.68 8.95
C VAL A 70 23.35 -9.14 10.00
N PRO A 71 23.80 -9.72 11.12
CA PRO A 71 22.92 -10.17 12.18
C PRO A 71 22.06 -9.06 12.76
N THR A 72 20.92 -9.47 13.34
CA THR A 72 19.87 -8.58 13.86
C THR A 72 20.27 -7.76 15.08
N HIS A 73 21.37 -8.12 15.75
CA HIS A 73 21.91 -7.39 16.90
C HIS A 73 22.77 -6.18 16.50
N VAL A 74 23.05 -6.01 15.21
CA VAL A 74 23.83 -4.88 14.70
C VAL A 74 22.89 -3.72 14.41
N ASP A 75 23.15 -2.58 15.04
CA ASP A 75 22.38 -1.36 14.78
C ASP A 75 22.62 -0.83 13.36
N ALA A 76 21.53 -0.48 12.67
CA ALA A 76 21.57 0.00 11.30
C ALA A 76 22.25 1.38 11.17
N GLY A 77 22.19 2.20 12.22
CA GLY A 77 22.88 3.49 12.29
C GLY A 77 24.40 3.30 12.35
N THR A 78 24.88 2.47 13.27
CA THR A 78 26.31 2.13 13.37
C THR A 78 26.84 1.51 12.08
N LEU A 79 26.10 0.59 11.46
CA LEU A 79 26.47 0.01 10.18
C LEU A 79 26.62 1.07 9.08
N ARG A 80 25.71 2.05 9.03
CA ARG A 80 25.75 3.14 8.06
C ARG A 80 26.98 4.03 8.24
N GLU A 81 27.37 4.33 9.49
CA GLU A 81 28.57 5.11 9.78
C GLU A 81 29.84 4.39 9.34
N VAL A 82 29.96 3.09 9.62
CA VAL A 82 31.11 2.27 9.19
C VAL A 82 31.20 2.22 7.67
N LEU A 83 30.08 1.96 6.98
CA LEU A 83 30.06 1.94 5.51
C LEU A 83 30.48 3.30 4.92
N LYS A 84 30.04 4.41 5.53
CA LYS A 84 30.43 5.75 5.11
C LYS A 84 31.93 5.96 5.29
N ALA A 85 32.49 5.63 6.46
CA ALA A 85 33.91 5.76 6.74
C ALA A 85 34.77 4.93 5.77
N VAL A 86 34.39 3.67 5.51
CA VAL A 86 35.11 2.79 4.57
C VAL A 86 35.05 3.33 3.14
N SER A 87 33.91 3.88 2.72
CA SER A 87 33.76 4.46 1.39
C SER A 87 34.60 5.72 1.16
N GLU A 88 34.83 6.51 2.21
CA GLU A 88 35.67 7.71 2.14
C GLU A 88 37.16 7.38 2.08
N VAL A 89 37.58 6.25 2.68
CA VAL A 89 38.97 5.76 2.66
C VAL A 89 39.36 5.14 1.30
N HIS A 90 38.39 4.63 0.54
CA HIS A 90 38.62 3.97 -0.76
C HIS A 90 38.43 4.91 -1.96
N ARG A 91 38.36 6.21 -1.74
CA ARG A 91 38.21 7.24 -2.77
C ARG A 91 39.54 7.93 -3.07
#